data_AF-A0A948PMY5-F1
#
_entry.id   AF-A0A948PMY5-F1
#
_cell.length_a   1.000
_cell.length_b   1.000
_cell.length_c   1.000
_cell.angle_alpha   90.00
_cell.angle_beta   90.00
_cell.angle_gamma   90.00
#
_symmetry.space_group_name_H-M   'P 1'
#
loop_
_entity.id
_entity.type
_entity.pdbx_description
1 polymer ?
#
loop_
_entity_poly.entity_id
_entity_poly.type
_entity_poly.pdbx_seq_one_letter_code
_entity_poly.pdbx_strand_id
1 'polypeptide(L)'
;MKLAYFPGCTLKNHAKNFEDSALCALNKLGVEVEELHRWNCCGTVFSLATDDLIHHVAPVRNMIRAKELNTDKLMTMCAMCYNTLKRSNERMKKDAESLDIINDLMYEEEVKYKGDVEVLHLLEVLRDGIHFTAVSEKIKTPLQGLKVASYYGCYLVRPKEIGFDNQENPTILDELMALCGATPIDFPYKVECCGAYLTVDKPEIIAERTNQIIGSVVKKGAEVVVVSCPLCAFNLDQRQKVTKKIFPDFKNIPVLYFTQLLALSLGCSENDLGLNLHHIDPRPILKEKGLI
;
A
#
# COMPACT_ATOMS: atom_id res chain seq x y z
N MET A 1 -10.90 -1.43 18.55
CA MET A 1 -10.92 -0.20 17.73
C MET A 1 -11.76 -0.50 16.49
N LYS A 2 -12.54 0.47 15.96
CA LYS A 2 -13.29 0.32 14.70
C LYS A 2 -12.81 1.34 13.67
N LEU A 3 -12.55 0.92 12.43
CA LEU A 3 -12.02 1.77 11.35
C LEU A 3 -12.84 1.60 10.07
N ALA A 4 -13.21 2.72 9.44
CA ALA A 4 -13.73 2.66 8.08
C ALA A 4 -12.61 2.41 7.07
N TYR A 5 -12.90 1.59 6.07
CA TYR A 5 -11.94 1.10 5.09
C TYR A 5 -12.38 1.36 3.65
N PHE A 6 -11.48 2.00 2.90
CA PHE A 6 -11.56 2.11 1.46
C PHE A 6 -10.60 1.13 0.77
N PRO A 7 -11.11 0.10 0.07
CA PRO A 7 -10.27 -0.92 -0.55
C PRO A 7 -9.59 -0.45 -1.83
N GLY A 8 -10.22 0.48 -2.57
CA GLY A 8 -9.80 0.82 -3.92
C GLY A 8 -9.98 -0.33 -4.91
N CYS A 9 -9.69 -0.06 -6.18
CA CYS A 9 -10.02 -0.97 -7.27
C CYS A 9 -9.12 -2.22 -7.34
N THR A 10 -7.80 -2.06 -7.20
CA THR A 10 -6.86 -3.16 -7.42
C THR A 10 -6.90 -4.19 -6.30
N LEU A 11 -6.91 -3.76 -5.03
CA LEU A 11 -6.98 -4.68 -3.89
C LEU A 11 -8.26 -5.52 -3.97
N LYS A 12 -9.40 -4.88 -4.23
CA LYS A 12 -10.69 -5.57 -4.27
C LYS A 12 -10.82 -6.60 -5.38
N ASN A 13 -10.33 -6.27 -6.58
CA ASN A 13 -10.64 -7.06 -7.78
C ASN A 13 -9.48 -7.91 -8.31
N HIS A 14 -8.23 -7.50 -8.09
CA HIS A 14 -7.06 -8.12 -8.74
C HIS A 14 -5.99 -8.60 -7.77
N ALA A 15 -5.98 -8.08 -6.54
CA ALA A 15 -4.97 -8.37 -5.52
C ALA A 15 -5.63 -8.72 -4.18
N LYS A 16 -6.67 -9.57 -4.24
CA LYS A 16 -7.49 -9.96 -3.09
C LYS A 16 -6.66 -10.59 -1.98
N ASN A 17 -5.59 -11.32 -2.33
CA ASN A 17 -4.63 -11.87 -1.35
C ASN A 17 -4.01 -10.80 -0.43
N PHE A 18 -3.87 -9.55 -0.87
CA PHE A 18 -3.33 -8.47 -0.05
C PHE A 18 -4.38 -7.88 0.89
N GLU A 19 -5.65 -7.80 0.44
CA GLU A 19 -6.80 -7.40 1.26
C GLU A 19 -7.07 -8.46 2.34
N ASP A 20 -7.17 -9.73 1.95
CA ASP A 20 -7.42 -10.86 2.85
C ASP A 20 -6.36 -10.92 3.97
N SER A 21 -5.07 -10.81 3.62
CA SER A 21 -4.00 -10.82 4.62
C SER A 21 -4.06 -9.60 5.53
N ALA A 22 -4.40 -8.43 5.01
CA ALA A 22 -4.54 -7.21 5.82
C ALA A 22 -5.69 -7.29 6.81
N LEU A 23 -6.86 -7.76 6.36
CA LEU A 23 -8.04 -7.94 7.21
C LEU A 23 -7.79 -9.02 8.27
N CYS A 24 -7.10 -10.12 7.92
CA CYS A 24 -6.69 -11.12 8.91
C CYS A 24 -5.76 -10.53 9.97
N ALA A 25 -4.72 -9.79 9.55
CA ALA A 25 -3.79 -9.13 10.47
C ALA A 25 -4.52 -8.16 11.42
N LEU A 26 -5.39 -7.30 10.89
CA LEU A 26 -6.17 -6.36 11.69
C LEU A 26 -7.10 -7.06 12.70
N ASN A 27 -7.74 -8.15 12.29
CA ASN A 27 -8.56 -8.96 13.20
C ASN A 27 -7.72 -9.57 14.33
N LYS A 28 -6.51 -10.10 14.04
CA LYS A 28 -5.58 -10.61 15.06
C LYS A 28 -5.12 -9.52 16.04
N LEU A 29 -5.06 -8.27 15.58
CA LEU A 29 -4.74 -7.09 16.39
C LEU A 29 -5.95 -6.52 17.14
N GLY A 30 -7.15 -7.10 16.99
CA GLY A 30 -8.36 -6.62 17.68
C GLY A 30 -8.97 -5.36 17.06
N VAL A 31 -8.74 -5.14 15.77
CA VAL A 31 -9.31 -4.03 15.00
C VAL A 31 -10.48 -4.54 14.17
N GLU A 32 -11.66 -3.98 14.42
CA GLU A 32 -12.83 -4.16 13.58
C GLU A 32 -12.73 -3.21 12.38
N VAL A 33 -12.92 -3.74 11.18
CA VAL A 33 -12.82 -2.99 9.94
C VAL A 33 -14.18 -3.00 9.25
N GLU A 34 -14.71 -1.82 8.94
CA GLU A 34 -15.95 -1.66 8.19
C GLU A 34 -15.63 -1.07 6.82
N GLU A 35 -15.84 -1.86 5.76
CA GLU A 35 -15.70 -1.35 4.39
C GLU A 35 -16.81 -0.35 4.07
N LEU A 36 -16.49 0.71 3.33
CA LEU A 36 -17.49 1.62 2.77
C LEU A 36 -18.54 0.83 1.96
N HIS A 37 -19.82 1.01 2.26
CA HIS A 37 -20.92 0.30 1.59
C HIS A 37 -20.99 0.54 0.07
N ARG A 38 -20.53 1.71 -0.37
CA ARG A 38 -20.35 2.08 -1.77
C ARG A 38 -19.15 2.99 -1.87
N TRP A 39 -18.42 2.93 -2.97
CA TRP A 39 -17.23 3.77 -3.21
C TRP A 39 -16.93 3.88 -4.70
N ASN A 40 -16.16 4.91 -5.07
CA ASN A 40 -15.63 5.11 -6.41
C ASN A 40 -14.12 4.83 -6.44
N CYS A 41 -13.58 4.51 -7.62
CA CYS A 41 -12.13 4.52 -7.80
C CYS A 41 -11.57 5.87 -7.34
N CYS A 42 -10.42 5.87 -6.67
CA CYS A 42 -9.78 7.10 -6.20
C CYS A 42 -9.32 8.02 -7.35
N GLY A 43 -9.40 7.58 -8.61
CA GLY A 43 -8.91 8.30 -9.79
C GLY A 43 -7.49 7.91 -10.20
N THR A 44 -6.74 7.26 -9.29
CA THR A 44 -5.34 6.80 -9.44
C THR A 44 -4.32 7.92 -9.70
N VAL A 45 -4.61 8.85 -10.61
CA VAL A 45 -3.83 10.06 -10.91
C VAL A 45 -4.35 11.21 -10.07
N PHE A 46 -3.44 11.94 -9.44
CA PHE A 46 -3.74 13.26 -8.90
C PHE A 46 -3.37 14.31 -9.94
N SER A 47 -4.34 15.09 -10.41
CA SER A 47 -4.09 16.14 -11.40
C SER A 47 -3.20 17.24 -10.82
N LEU A 48 -2.20 17.68 -11.59
CA LEU A 48 -1.35 18.80 -11.20
C LEU A 48 -1.89 20.14 -11.73
N ALA A 49 -2.93 20.10 -12.57
CA ALA A 49 -3.59 21.31 -13.05
C ALA A 49 -4.37 21.96 -11.90
N THR A 50 -4.16 23.26 -11.70
CA THR A 50 -4.74 24.00 -10.58
C THR A 50 -6.25 24.19 -10.73
N ASP A 51 -6.77 24.16 -11.95
CA ASP A 51 -8.20 24.32 -12.29
C ASP A 51 -8.95 22.98 -12.41
N ASP A 52 -8.27 21.85 -12.25
CA ASP A 52 -8.85 20.53 -12.42
C ASP A 52 -9.56 20.04 -11.15
N LEU A 53 -10.79 20.50 -10.95
CA LEU A 53 -11.64 20.10 -9.83
C LEU A 53 -12.32 18.74 -10.04
N ILE A 54 -12.53 18.33 -11.28
CA ILE A 54 -13.31 17.12 -11.58
C ILE A 54 -12.61 15.85 -11.05
N HIS A 55 -11.27 15.79 -11.07
CA HIS A 55 -10.51 14.66 -10.53
C HIS A 55 -10.56 14.55 -8.99
N HIS A 56 -11.07 15.56 -8.29
CA HIS A 56 -11.25 15.53 -6.85
C HIS A 56 -12.64 15.02 -6.41
N VAL A 57 -13.62 14.98 -7.33
CA VAL A 57 -15.00 14.56 -7.01
C VAL A 57 -15.04 13.13 -6.47
N ALA A 58 -14.39 12.17 -7.13
CA ALA A 58 -14.41 10.77 -6.68
C ALA A 58 -13.69 10.56 -5.32
N PRO A 59 -12.49 11.12 -5.09
CA PRO A 59 -11.88 11.16 -3.76
C PRO A 59 -12.79 11.75 -2.68
N VAL A 60 -13.42 12.90 -2.94
CA VAL A 60 -14.28 13.57 -1.96
C VAL A 60 -15.53 12.75 -1.67
N ARG A 61 -16.16 12.15 -2.69
CA ARG A 61 -17.27 11.20 -2.49
C ARG A 61 -16.89 10.09 -1.54
N ASN A 62 -15.74 9.44 -1.72
CA ASN A 62 -15.28 8.39 -0.81
C ASN A 62 -15.13 8.87 0.64
N MET A 63 -14.69 10.12 0.85
CA MET A 63 -14.62 10.72 2.19
C MET A 63 -16.02 11.02 2.75
N ILE A 64 -16.97 11.44 1.92
CA ILE A 64 -18.38 11.57 2.32
C ILE A 64 -18.95 10.21 2.75
N ARG A 65 -18.63 9.11 2.05
CA ARG A 65 -19.06 7.75 2.44
C ARG A 65 -18.57 7.37 3.84
N ALA A 66 -17.40 7.82 4.27
CA ALA A 66 -16.94 7.60 5.64
C ALA A 66 -17.85 8.30 6.67
N LYS A 67 -18.36 9.49 6.34
CA LYS A 67 -19.32 10.22 7.18
C LYS A 67 -20.68 9.51 7.25
N GLU A 68 -21.09 8.80 6.19
CA GLU A 68 -22.28 7.94 6.20
C GLU A 68 -22.15 6.78 7.20
N LEU A 69 -20.91 6.33 7.49
CA LEU A 69 -20.60 5.37 8.56
C LEU A 69 -20.42 6.02 9.94
N ASN A 70 -20.79 7.30 10.08
CA ASN A 70 -20.61 8.10 11.31
C ASN A 70 -19.15 8.16 11.80
N THR A 71 -18.17 8.19 10.88
CA THR A 71 -16.76 8.38 11.21
C THR A 71 -16.11 9.47 10.38
N ASP A 72 -15.09 10.08 10.95
CA ASP A 72 -14.19 11.03 10.29
C ASP A 72 -12.84 10.40 9.94
N LYS A 73 -12.63 9.09 10.14
CA LYS A 73 -11.37 8.42 9.80
C LYS A 73 -11.59 7.43 8.67
N LEU A 74 -10.81 7.56 7.60
CA LEU A 74 -10.84 6.66 6.46
C LEU A 74 -9.47 6.04 6.24
N MET A 75 -9.36 4.74 6.51
CA MET A 75 -8.16 3.97 6.25
C MET A 75 -8.16 3.43 4.82
N THR A 76 -6.99 3.42 4.19
CA THR A 76 -6.73 2.61 3.00
C THR A 76 -5.40 1.90 3.12
N MET A 77 -5.26 0.81 2.37
CA MET A 77 -4.08 -0.05 2.38
C MET A 77 -3.21 0.16 1.15
N CYS A 78 -3.62 0.99 0.19
CA CYS A 78 -2.92 1.26 -1.06
C CYS A 78 -2.28 2.64 -1.04
N ALA A 79 -0.96 2.71 -1.23
CA ALA A 79 -0.23 3.98 -1.22
C ALA A 79 -0.75 5.04 -2.22
N MET A 80 -1.22 4.65 -3.41
CA MET A 80 -1.80 5.62 -4.36
C MET A 80 -3.18 6.09 -3.94
N CYS A 81 -4.03 5.19 -3.43
CA CYS A 81 -5.34 5.57 -2.91
C CYS A 81 -5.18 6.56 -1.77
N TYR A 82 -4.25 6.26 -0.86
CA TYR A 82 -3.87 7.14 0.24
C TYR A 82 -3.45 8.52 -0.27
N ASN A 83 -2.51 8.55 -1.21
CA ASN A 83 -1.98 9.80 -1.76
C ASN A 83 -3.07 10.65 -2.40
N THR A 84 -3.90 10.07 -3.27
CA THR A 84 -4.93 10.81 -4.00
C THR A 84 -6.04 11.31 -3.08
N LEU A 85 -6.48 10.49 -2.12
CA LEU A 85 -7.47 10.88 -1.11
C LEU A 85 -6.93 12.00 -0.21
N LYS A 86 -5.75 11.81 0.39
CA LYS A 86 -5.16 12.78 1.32
C LYS A 86 -4.86 14.11 0.62
N ARG A 87 -4.35 14.09 -0.61
CA ARG A 87 -4.13 15.32 -1.39
C ARG A 87 -5.42 16.05 -1.73
N SER A 88 -6.47 15.31 -2.11
CA SER A 88 -7.77 15.92 -2.38
C SER A 88 -8.33 16.58 -1.13
N ASN A 89 -8.21 15.91 0.02
CA ASN A 89 -8.61 16.47 1.30
C ASN A 89 -7.82 17.73 1.67
N GLU A 90 -6.50 17.72 1.51
CA GLU A 90 -5.66 18.88 1.79
C GLU A 90 -6.01 20.08 0.91
N ARG A 91 -6.43 19.86 -0.34
CA ARG A 91 -6.97 20.93 -1.18
C ARG A 91 -8.27 21.48 -0.62
N MET A 92 -9.21 20.61 -0.25
CA MET A 92 -10.51 21.01 0.32
C MET A 92 -10.38 21.81 1.62
N LYS A 93 -9.32 21.56 2.40
CA LYS A 93 -9.03 22.33 3.62
C LYS A 93 -8.45 23.73 3.34
N LYS A 94 -7.69 23.87 2.26
CA LYS A 94 -6.90 25.08 1.96
C LYS A 94 -7.62 26.06 1.03
N ASP A 95 -8.54 25.55 0.22
CA ASP A 95 -9.22 26.31 -0.82
C ASP A 95 -10.74 26.16 -0.67
N ALA A 96 -11.35 27.18 -0.07
CA ALA A 96 -12.79 27.24 0.18
C ALA A 96 -13.60 27.33 -1.13
N GLU A 97 -13.08 28.01 -2.16
CA GLU A 97 -13.74 28.11 -3.47
C GLU A 97 -13.78 26.73 -4.14
N SER A 98 -12.66 26.00 -4.14
CA SER A 98 -12.61 24.61 -4.62
C SER A 98 -13.62 23.72 -3.87
N LEU A 99 -13.74 23.88 -2.55
CA LEU A 99 -14.67 23.10 -1.73
C LEU A 99 -16.14 23.40 -2.07
N ASP A 100 -16.50 24.67 -2.21
CA ASP A 100 -17.85 25.10 -2.57
C ASP A 100 -18.23 24.57 -3.96
N ILE A 101 -17.36 24.76 -4.97
CA ILE A 101 -17.61 24.25 -6.33
C ILE A 101 -17.78 22.73 -6.34
N ILE A 102 -16.95 21.98 -5.61
CA ILE A 102 -17.08 20.53 -5.55
C ILE A 102 -18.39 20.10 -4.88
N ASN A 103 -18.79 20.76 -3.80
CA ASN A 103 -20.08 20.48 -3.16
C ASN A 103 -21.25 20.80 -4.11
N ASP A 104 -21.17 21.87 -4.89
CA ASP A 104 -22.19 22.23 -5.88
C ASP A 104 -22.24 21.23 -7.05
N LEU A 105 -21.09 20.71 -7.51
CA LEU A 105 -21.02 19.62 -8.49
C LEU A 105 -21.64 18.31 -7.97
N MET A 106 -21.62 18.12 -6.65
CA MET A 106 -22.16 16.95 -5.95
C MET A 106 -23.52 17.24 -5.29
N TYR A 107 -24.37 18.05 -5.92
CA TYR A 107 -25.66 18.49 -5.38
C TYR A 107 -26.63 17.35 -4.97
N GLU A 108 -26.44 16.13 -5.47
CA GLU A 108 -27.23 14.95 -5.08
C GLU A 108 -26.73 14.27 -3.80
N GLU A 109 -25.57 14.67 -3.27
CA GLU A 109 -25.06 14.13 -2.01
C GLU A 109 -25.69 14.86 -0.82
N GLU A 110 -26.34 14.11 0.07
CA GLU A 110 -27.01 14.64 1.26
C GLU A 110 -26.04 15.34 2.25
N VAL A 111 -24.78 14.93 2.24
CA VAL A 111 -23.74 15.43 3.14
C VAL A 111 -22.79 16.34 2.38
N LYS A 112 -22.81 17.63 2.71
CA LYS A 112 -21.79 18.58 2.23
C LYS A 112 -20.45 18.30 2.90
N TYR A 113 -19.42 18.11 2.10
CA TYR A 113 -18.07 17.85 2.59
C TYR A 113 -17.45 19.11 3.19
N LYS A 114 -16.62 18.94 4.24
CA LYS A 114 -16.02 20.05 4.99
C LYS A 114 -14.48 19.99 5.07
N GLY A 115 -13.83 19.05 4.38
CA GLY A 115 -12.39 18.86 4.52
C GLY A 115 -11.98 18.21 5.86
N ASP A 116 -12.91 17.51 6.51
CA ASP A 116 -12.83 17.09 7.91
C ASP A 116 -12.74 15.56 8.08
N VAL A 117 -12.33 14.83 7.04
CA VAL A 117 -11.98 13.41 7.13
C VAL A 117 -10.47 13.27 7.26
N GLU A 118 -10.01 12.51 8.25
CA GLU A 118 -8.64 12.05 8.38
C GLU A 118 -8.41 10.82 7.49
N VAL A 119 -7.58 10.98 6.46
CA VAL A 119 -7.20 9.89 5.55
C VAL A 119 -5.92 9.24 6.07
N LEU A 120 -5.98 7.93 6.35
CA LEU A 120 -4.90 7.16 6.95
C LEU A 120 -4.43 6.04 6.04
N HIS A 121 -3.13 5.82 5.94
CA HIS A 121 -2.59 4.57 5.42
C HIS A 121 -2.54 3.52 6.54
N LEU A 122 -2.71 2.23 6.23
CA LEU A 122 -2.63 1.16 7.22
C LEU A 122 -1.30 1.18 8.02
N LEU A 123 -0.19 1.60 7.41
CA LEU A 123 1.08 1.76 8.12
C LEU A 123 1.04 2.86 9.21
N GLU A 124 0.34 3.98 8.97
CA GLU A 124 0.10 5.01 9.99
C GLU A 124 -0.77 4.45 11.12
N VAL A 125 -1.81 3.68 10.77
CA VAL A 125 -2.66 3.02 11.77
C VAL A 125 -1.84 2.05 12.65
N LEU A 126 -0.95 1.26 12.07
CA LEU A 126 -0.10 0.33 12.81
C LEU A 126 0.89 1.07 13.74
N ARG A 127 1.50 2.16 13.27
CA ARG A 127 2.51 2.92 14.04
C ARG A 127 1.88 3.82 15.11
N ASP A 128 0.84 4.56 14.75
CA ASP A 128 0.32 5.68 15.56
C ASP A 128 -1.02 5.35 16.20
N GLY A 129 -1.83 4.47 15.59
CA GLY A 129 -3.15 4.10 16.12
C GLY A 129 -3.12 2.89 17.06
N ILE A 130 -2.51 1.80 16.61
CA ILE A 130 -2.34 0.56 17.39
C ILE A 130 -1.06 0.61 18.23
N HIS A 131 -0.04 1.28 17.69
CA HIS A 131 1.33 1.28 18.16
C HIS A 131 2.09 -0.01 17.91
N PHE A 132 3.28 0.13 17.35
CA PHE A 132 4.20 -0.97 17.07
C PHE A 132 4.48 -1.84 18.30
N THR A 133 4.58 -1.26 19.49
CA THR A 133 4.70 -2.01 20.75
C THR A 133 3.56 -3.03 20.92
N ALA A 134 2.30 -2.61 20.76
CA ALA A 134 1.16 -3.51 20.86
C ALA A 134 1.11 -4.55 19.72
N VAL A 135 1.59 -4.20 18.52
CA VAL A 135 1.75 -5.17 17.42
C VAL A 135 2.77 -6.25 17.81
N SER A 136 3.90 -5.86 18.41
CA SER A 136 4.98 -6.79 18.78
C SER A 136 4.53 -7.82 19.82
N GLU A 137 3.68 -7.43 20.75
CA GLU A 137 3.11 -8.32 21.79
C GLU A 137 2.20 -9.42 21.21
N LYS A 138 1.68 -9.22 19.99
CA LYS A 138 0.78 -10.16 19.32
C LYS A 138 1.51 -11.10 18.35
N ILE A 139 2.81 -10.90 18.12
CA ILE A 139 3.61 -11.75 17.22
C ILE A 139 3.69 -13.16 17.80
N LYS A 140 3.29 -14.14 16.99
CA LYS A 140 3.32 -15.57 17.33
C LYS A 140 4.43 -16.32 16.59
N THR A 141 4.69 -15.93 15.35
CA THR A 141 5.68 -16.56 14.48
C THR A 141 6.69 -15.50 14.04
N PRO A 142 7.77 -15.27 14.80
CA PRO A 142 8.82 -14.34 14.38
C PRO A 142 9.43 -14.77 13.04
N LEU A 143 9.63 -13.83 12.13
CA LEU A 143 10.17 -14.04 10.78
C LEU A 143 11.71 -14.18 10.77
N GLN A 144 12.25 -14.87 11.79
CA GLN A 144 13.68 -14.95 12.02
C GLN A 144 14.42 -15.56 10.83
N GLY A 145 15.55 -14.93 10.46
CA GLY A 145 16.40 -15.40 9.36
C GLY A 145 15.89 -15.08 7.96
N LEU A 146 14.72 -14.44 7.81
CA LEU A 146 14.22 -13.91 6.53
C LEU A 146 14.82 -12.52 6.27
N LYS A 147 15.54 -12.37 5.15
CA LYS A 147 16.10 -11.08 4.73
C LYS A 147 15.14 -10.37 3.78
N VAL A 148 14.72 -9.17 4.17
CA VAL A 148 13.64 -8.44 3.48
C VAL A 148 14.16 -7.11 2.95
N ALA A 149 13.85 -6.79 1.70
CA ALA A 149 14.04 -5.44 1.16
C ALA A 149 12.71 -4.69 1.12
N SER A 150 12.58 -3.64 1.94
CA SER A 150 11.37 -2.82 1.99
C SER A 150 11.37 -1.80 0.86
N TYR A 151 10.47 -1.99 -0.10
CA TYR A 151 10.23 -1.06 -1.20
C TYR A 151 9.01 -0.20 -0.90
N TYR A 152 9.26 1.08 -0.60
CA TYR A 152 8.26 2.07 -0.19
C TYR A 152 7.50 2.64 -1.40
N GLY A 153 8.16 2.67 -2.56
CA GLY A 153 7.68 3.35 -3.76
C GLY A 153 7.60 4.86 -3.58
N CYS A 154 6.99 5.53 -4.55
CA CYS A 154 6.99 6.99 -4.60
C CYS A 154 5.90 7.65 -3.75
N TYR A 155 4.68 7.10 -3.76
CA TYR A 155 3.49 7.80 -3.24
C TYR A 155 3.30 7.72 -1.72
N LEU A 156 4.03 6.84 -1.05
CA LEU A 156 3.96 6.72 0.41
C LEU A 156 4.64 7.91 1.10
N VAL A 157 5.69 8.46 0.48
CA VAL A 157 6.58 9.46 1.08
C VAL A 157 6.65 10.76 0.29
N ARG A 158 5.99 10.85 -0.88
CA ARG A 158 5.93 12.07 -1.70
C ARG A 158 4.50 12.41 -2.12
N PRO A 159 4.12 13.70 -2.18
CA PRO A 159 4.94 14.87 -1.80
C PRO A 159 5.06 15.01 -0.27
N LYS A 160 5.92 15.92 0.21
CA LYS A 160 6.35 16.00 1.62
C LYS A 160 5.18 16.23 2.57
N GLU A 161 4.22 17.02 2.11
CA GLU A 161 3.05 17.46 2.87
C GLU A 161 2.03 16.33 3.06
N ILE A 162 2.18 15.24 2.31
CA ILE A 162 1.24 14.12 2.25
C ILE A 162 1.86 12.86 2.85
N GLY A 163 3.13 12.61 2.52
CA GLY A 163 3.89 11.50 3.07
C GLY A 163 3.98 11.58 4.59
N PHE A 164 4.10 10.40 5.21
CA PHE A 164 4.13 10.24 6.67
C PHE A 164 5.44 9.65 7.19
N ASP A 165 6.45 9.61 6.33
CA ASP A 165 7.81 9.15 6.59
C ASP A 165 8.79 10.02 5.78
N ASN A 166 10.10 9.84 6.00
CA ASN A 166 11.14 10.57 5.31
C ASN A 166 11.10 10.32 3.80
N GLN A 167 11.21 11.38 3.00
CA GLN A 167 11.05 11.32 1.54
C GLN A 167 12.15 10.54 0.83
N GLU A 168 13.36 10.57 1.38
CA GLU A 168 14.56 10.01 0.76
C GLU A 168 15.06 8.77 1.50
N ASN A 169 14.86 8.72 2.82
CA ASN A 169 15.29 7.62 3.65
C ASN A 169 14.20 7.17 4.65
N PRO A 170 13.06 6.66 4.17
CA PRO A 170 12.00 6.16 5.05
C PRO A 170 12.43 4.89 5.78
N THR A 171 11.82 4.65 6.94
CA THR A 171 12.14 3.54 7.86
C THR A 171 10.92 2.76 8.32
N ILE A 172 9.69 3.24 8.12
CA ILE A 172 8.49 2.65 8.75
C ILE A 172 8.22 1.19 8.33
N LEU A 173 8.53 0.80 7.08
CA LEU A 173 8.41 -0.59 6.65
C LEU A 173 9.54 -1.44 7.22
N ASP A 174 10.76 -0.91 7.27
CA ASP A 174 11.92 -1.61 7.84
C ASP A 174 11.70 -1.86 9.33
N GLU A 175 11.20 -0.87 10.06
CA GLU A 175 10.81 -0.98 11.46
C GLU A 175 9.72 -2.05 11.66
N LEU A 176 8.67 -2.05 10.83
CA LEU A 176 7.62 -3.08 10.90
C LEU A 176 8.16 -4.48 10.60
N MET A 177 9.02 -4.63 9.59
CA MET A 177 9.62 -5.92 9.23
C MET A 177 10.57 -6.42 10.31
N ALA A 178 11.40 -5.54 10.88
CA ALA A 178 12.26 -5.85 12.02
C ALA A 178 11.44 -6.27 13.25
N LEU A 179 10.33 -5.58 13.50
CA LEU A 179 9.39 -5.90 14.57
C LEU A 179 8.74 -7.27 14.40
N CYS A 180 8.43 -7.65 13.16
CA CYS A 180 7.97 -9.00 12.85
C CYS A 180 9.07 -10.07 12.98
N GLY A 181 10.33 -9.68 13.25
CA GLY A 181 11.47 -10.58 13.40
C GLY A 181 12.30 -10.82 12.14
N ALA A 182 11.95 -10.18 11.01
CA ALA A 182 12.74 -10.24 9.79
C ALA A 182 13.98 -9.35 9.88
N THR A 183 14.92 -9.53 8.96
CA THR A 183 16.12 -8.67 8.83
C THR A 183 15.96 -7.73 7.64
N PRO A 184 15.64 -6.44 7.84
CA PRO A 184 15.63 -5.46 6.77
C PRO A 184 17.02 -5.30 6.15
N ILE A 185 17.08 -5.31 4.81
CA ILE A 185 18.30 -5.11 4.03
C ILE A 185 18.22 -3.76 3.34
N ASP A 186 19.18 -2.89 3.64
CA ASP A 186 19.28 -1.60 2.98
C ASP A 186 19.78 -1.76 1.53
N PHE A 187 19.12 -1.04 0.62
CA PHE A 187 19.42 -1.07 -0.80
C PHE A 187 19.06 0.27 -1.45
N PRO A 188 19.80 0.70 -2.50
CA PRO A 188 19.40 1.86 -3.26
C PRO A 188 18.10 1.54 -4.01
N TYR A 189 17.32 2.59 -4.31
CA TYR A 189 16.04 2.53 -5.04
C TYR A 189 14.78 2.19 -4.22
N LYS A 190 14.85 2.16 -2.88
CA LYS A 190 13.69 1.88 -2.02
C LYS A 190 12.50 2.87 -2.19
N VAL A 191 12.76 4.08 -2.66
CA VAL A 191 11.75 5.14 -2.94
C VAL A 191 11.63 5.49 -4.43
N GLU A 192 12.28 4.73 -5.31
CA GLU A 192 12.18 4.97 -6.75
C GLU A 192 10.81 4.58 -7.31
N CYS A 193 10.44 5.15 -8.45
CA CYS A 193 9.18 4.82 -9.11
C CYS A 193 9.25 3.45 -9.80
N CYS A 194 8.28 2.57 -9.56
CA CYS A 194 8.14 1.28 -10.25
C CYS A 194 7.60 1.42 -11.70
N GLY A 195 7.22 2.63 -12.10
CA GLY A 195 6.67 2.92 -13.43
C GLY A 195 5.21 2.50 -13.65
N ALA A 196 4.41 2.31 -12.60
CA ALA A 196 3.03 1.80 -12.69
C ALA A 196 2.19 2.33 -13.88
N TYR A 197 2.22 3.64 -14.14
CA TYR A 197 1.44 4.27 -15.22
C TYR A 197 1.82 3.84 -16.64
N LEU A 198 3.04 3.32 -16.84
CA LEU A 198 3.53 2.90 -18.15
C LEU A 198 3.37 1.40 -18.40
N THR A 199 2.80 0.65 -17.46
CA THR A 199 2.79 -0.82 -17.50
C THR A 199 2.06 -1.39 -18.72
N VAL A 200 1.03 -0.71 -19.21
CA VAL A 200 0.25 -1.16 -20.36
C VAL A 200 0.93 -0.78 -21.68
N ASP A 201 1.35 0.48 -21.83
CA ASP A 201 1.86 1.03 -23.09
C ASP A 201 3.36 0.78 -23.32
N LYS A 202 4.17 0.73 -22.25
CA LYS A 202 5.63 0.60 -22.34
C LYS A 202 6.16 -0.44 -21.34
N PRO A 203 5.78 -1.73 -21.46
CA PRO A 203 6.20 -2.78 -20.54
C PRO A 203 7.72 -2.99 -20.49
N GLU A 204 8.44 -2.62 -21.55
CA GLU A 204 9.90 -2.73 -21.64
C GLU A 204 10.58 -1.73 -20.71
N ILE A 205 10.06 -0.51 -20.61
CA ILE A 205 10.54 0.50 -19.64
C ILE A 205 10.34 -0.02 -18.21
N ILE A 206 9.22 -0.71 -17.95
CA ILE A 206 9.01 -1.32 -16.63
C ILE A 206 10.00 -2.44 -16.38
N ALA A 207 10.29 -3.26 -17.40
CA ALA A 207 11.25 -4.34 -17.28
C ALA A 207 12.66 -3.83 -16.92
N GLU A 208 13.08 -2.70 -17.50
CA GLU A 208 14.32 -2.00 -17.13
C GLU A 208 14.28 -1.50 -15.67
N ARG A 209 13.17 -0.89 -15.24
CA ARG A 209 13.00 -0.43 -13.85
C ARG A 209 13.02 -1.60 -12.86
N THR A 210 12.32 -2.68 -13.17
CA THR A 210 12.34 -3.91 -12.38
C THR A 210 13.75 -4.51 -12.32
N ASN A 211 14.51 -4.50 -13.43
CA ASN A 211 15.91 -4.94 -13.42
C ASN A 211 16.77 -4.10 -12.46
N GLN A 212 16.62 -2.78 -12.48
CA GLN A 212 17.36 -1.86 -11.60
C GLN A 212 17.01 -2.09 -10.12
N ILE A 213 15.72 -2.10 -9.80
CA ILE A 213 15.23 -2.24 -8.42
C ILE A 213 15.51 -3.65 -7.89
N ILE A 214 14.97 -4.69 -8.52
CA ILE A 214 15.12 -6.08 -8.05
C ILE A 214 16.57 -6.55 -8.17
N GLY A 215 17.28 -6.18 -9.24
CA GLY A 215 18.70 -6.51 -9.38
C GLY A 215 19.55 -5.92 -8.26
N SER A 216 19.24 -4.71 -7.80
CA SER A 216 19.87 -4.11 -6.61
C SER A 216 19.56 -4.90 -5.35
N VAL A 217 18.29 -5.24 -5.13
CA VAL A 217 17.84 -6.05 -3.99
C VAL A 217 18.59 -7.37 -3.91
N VAL A 218 18.68 -8.10 -5.03
CA VAL A 218 19.38 -9.38 -5.11
C VAL A 218 20.87 -9.21 -4.84
N LYS A 219 21.51 -8.16 -5.38
CA LYS A 219 22.93 -7.86 -5.12
C LYS A 219 23.22 -7.56 -3.64
N LYS A 220 22.26 -6.97 -2.93
CA LYS A 220 22.35 -6.70 -1.49
C LYS A 220 22.01 -7.91 -0.62
N GLY A 221 21.55 -9.01 -1.22
CA GLY A 221 21.35 -10.28 -0.55
C GLY A 221 20.03 -10.38 0.23
N ALA A 222 19.01 -9.59 -0.14
CA ALA A 222 17.67 -9.84 0.34
C ALA A 222 17.05 -11.06 -0.37
N GLU A 223 16.09 -11.69 0.30
CA GLU A 223 15.45 -12.95 -0.13
C GLU A 223 14.00 -12.72 -0.58
N VAL A 224 13.37 -11.65 -0.11
CA VAL A 224 12.06 -11.18 -0.56
C VAL A 224 12.04 -9.65 -0.63
N VAL A 225 11.16 -9.10 -1.48
CA VAL A 225 10.81 -7.68 -1.48
C VAL A 225 9.46 -7.51 -0.80
N VAL A 226 9.34 -6.46 0.02
CA VAL A 226 8.07 -6.07 0.63
C VAL A 226 7.59 -4.76 0.05
N VAL A 227 6.30 -4.68 -0.31
CA VAL A 227 5.69 -3.48 -0.88
C VAL A 227 4.43 -3.06 -0.13
N SER A 228 4.04 -1.79 -0.28
CA SER A 228 2.83 -1.17 0.30
C SER A 228 1.85 -0.64 -0.75
N CYS A 229 2.04 -1.02 -2.02
CA CYS A 229 1.21 -0.58 -3.13
C CYS A 229 0.95 -1.73 -4.10
N PRO A 230 -0.32 -2.04 -4.42
CA PRO A 230 -0.66 -3.18 -5.26
C PRO A 230 -0.17 -3.03 -6.71
N LEU A 231 -0.04 -1.80 -7.25
CA LEU A 231 0.57 -1.63 -8.58
C LEU A 231 2.09 -1.77 -8.54
N CYS A 232 2.72 -1.44 -7.40
CA CYS A 232 4.15 -1.74 -7.21
C CYS A 232 4.37 -3.25 -7.14
N ALA A 233 3.51 -3.98 -6.43
CA ALA A 233 3.51 -5.44 -6.42
C ALA A 233 3.38 -6.00 -7.84
N PHE A 234 2.37 -5.57 -8.59
CA PHE A 234 2.15 -6.01 -9.97
C PHE A 234 3.38 -5.79 -10.87
N ASN A 235 3.97 -4.59 -10.84
CA ASN A 235 5.13 -4.27 -11.68
C ASN A 235 6.39 -5.02 -11.24
N LEU A 236 6.64 -5.12 -9.93
CA LEU A 236 7.85 -5.76 -9.43
C LEU A 236 7.76 -7.28 -9.38
N ASP A 237 6.55 -7.86 -9.39
CA ASP A 237 6.31 -9.32 -9.41
C ASP A 237 6.10 -9.82 -10.84
N GLN A 238 5.01 -9.44 -11.49
CA GLN A 238 4.63 -9.97 -12.81
C GLN A 238 5.67 -9.64 -13.89
N ARG A 239 6.24 -8.43 -13.87
CA ARG A 239 7.16 -7.99 -14.94
C ARG A 239 8.53 -8.63 -14.85
N GLN A 240 8.87 -9.35 -13.77
CA GLN A 240 10.08 -10.16 -13.72
C GLN A 240 10.16 -11.16 -14.89
N LYS A 241 9.01 -11.68 -15.36
CA LYS A 241 8.95 -12.52 -16.57
C LYS A 241 9.42 -11.80 -17.83
N VAL A 242 9.09 -10.52 -17.98
CA VAL A 242 9.53 -9.69 -19.11
C VAL A 242 10.99 -9.29 -18.92
N THR A 243 11.35 -8.85 -17.72
CA THR A 243 12.72 -8.51 -17.33
C THR A 243 13.70 -9.63 -17.64
N LYS A 244 13.37 -10.87 -17.27
CA LYS A 244 14.25 -12.03 -17.54
C LYS A 244 14.46 -12.33 -19.02
N LYS A 245 13.51 -11.96 -19.89
CA LYS A 245 13.66 -12.09 -21.34
C LYS A 245 14.63 -11.05 -21.92
N ILE A 246 14.64 -9.85 -21.35
CA ILE A 246 15.48 -8.73 -21.81
C ILE A 246 16.88 -8.82 -21.17
N PHE A 247 16.96 -9.24 -19.91
CA PHE A 247 18.18 -9.36 -19.12
C PHE A 247 18.36 -10.82 -18.65
N PRO A 248 19.10 -11.65 -19.40
CA PRO A 248 19.24 -13.09 -19.11
C PRO A 248 19.81 -13.42 -17.72
N ASP A 249 20.69 -12.55 -17.18
CA ASP A 249 21.31 -12.71 -15.86
C ASP A 249 20.38 -12.31 -14.70
N PHE A 250 19.16 -11.83 -15.00
CA PHE A 250 18.19 -11.44 -13.99
C PHE A 250 17.73 -12.63 -13.15
N LYS A 251 17.82 -12.47 -11.83
CA LYS A 251 17.35 -13.46 -10.85
C LYS A 251 16.01 -13.01 -10.29
N ASN A 252 15.05 -13.93 -10.31
CA ASN A 252 13.74 -13.67 -9.74
C ASN A 252 13.82 -13.65 -8.22
N ILE A 253 12.98 -12.83 -7.60
CA ILE A 253 12.77 -12.79 -6.15
C ILE A 253 11.27 -12.62 -5.86
N PRO A 254 10.71 -13.27 -4.83
CA PRO A 254 9.31 -13.06 -4.48
C PRO A 254 9.05 -11.64 -3.99
N VAL A 255 7.89 -11.09 -4.34
CA VAL A 255 7.44 -9.76 -3.91
C VAL A 255 6.16 -9.91 -3.11
N LEU A 256 6.25 -9.68 -1.80
CA LEU A 256 5.14 -9.82 -0.86
C LEU A 256 4.55 -8.46 -0.50
N TYR A 257 3.25 -8.41 -0.23
CA TYR A 257 2.66 -7.26 0.44
C TYR A 257 3.05 -7.25 1.91
N PHE A 258 3.31 -6.08 2.49
CA PHE A 258 3.73 -6.00 3.90
C PHE A 258 2.74 -6.66 4.86
N THR A 259 1.44 -6.64 4.52
CA THR A 259 0.40 -7.28 5.34
C THR A 259 0.44 -8.80 5.27
N GLN A 260 1.02 -9.41 4.23
CA GLN A 260 1.18 -10.87 4.17
C GLN A 260 2.21 -11.34 5.18
N LEU A 261 3.34 -10.64 5.30
CA LEU A 261 4.34 -10.96 6.33
C LEU A 261 3.86 -10.62 7.74
N LEU A 262 3.15 -9.51 7.91
CA LEU A 262 2.51 -9.17 9.19
C LEU A 262 1.46 -10.23 9.60
N ALA A 263 0.58 -10.64 8.68
CA ALA A 263 -0.43 -11.65 8.95
C ALA A 263 0.21 -13.00 9.30
N LEU A 264 1.27 -13.38 8.59
CA LEU A 264 2.05 -14.59 8.87
C LEU A 264 2.63 -14.53 10.28
N SER A 265 3.25 -13.41 10.67
CA SER A 265 3.85 -13.25 11.99
C SER A 265 2.83 -13.24 13.12
N LEU A 266 1.58 -12.82 12.85
CA LEU A 266 0.45 -12.87 13.78
C LEU A 266 -0.27 -14.25 13.81
N GLY A 267 0.19 -15.22 13.02
CA GLY A 267 -0.38 -16.57 12.95
C GLY A 267 -1.72 -16.65 12.20
N CYS A 268 -1.86 -15.90 11.10
CA CYS A 268 -2.86 -16.16 10.07
C CYS A 268 -2.49 -17.42 9.26
N SER A 269 -3.48 -18.11 8.69
CA SER A 269 -3.25 -19.34 7.94
C SER A 269 -2.72 -19.05 6.53
N GLU A 270 -2.06 -20.03 5.87
CA GLU A 270 -1.63 -19.87 4.47
C GLU A 270 -2.76 -19.46 3.52
N ASN A 271 -4.00 -19.91 3.79
CA ASN A 271 -5.18 -19.54 3.01
C ASN A 271 -5.48 -18.05 3.11
N ASP A 272 -5.34 -17.46 4.31
CA ASP A 272 -5.55 -16.02 4.54
C ASP A 272 -4.47 -15.17 3.85
N LEU A 273 -3.29 -15.75 3.61
CA LEU A 273 -2.17 -15.06 2.96
C LEU A 273 -2.30 -15.04 1.44
N GLY A 274 -3.03 -15.99 0.84
CA GLY A 274 -3.19 -16.11 -0.60
C GLY A 274 -1.87 -16.19 -1.37
N LEU A 275 -0.88 -16.92 -0.82
CA LEU A 275 0.47 -17.01 -1.38
C LEU A 275 0.51 -17.64 -2.79
N ASN A 276 -0.50 -18.44 -3.12
CA ASN A 276 -0.66 -19.08 -4.44
C ASN A 276 -1.05 -18.10 -5.56
N LEU A 277 -1.42 -16.86 -5.23
CA LEU A 277 -1.82 -15.84 -6.21
C LEU A 277 -0.64 -14.97 -6.70
N HIS A 278 0.57 -15.20 -6.20
CA HIS A 278 1.78 -14.51 -6.66
C HIS A 278 2.28 -15.04 -8.00
N HIS A 279 2.91 -14.17 -8.81
CA HIS A 279 3.56 -14.58 -10.05
C HIS A 279 4.90 -15.27 -9.78
N ILE A 280 5.68 -14.76 -8.83
CA ILE A 280 6.86 -15.45 -8.29
C ILE A 280 6.49 -16.06 -6.94
N ASP A 281 6.39 -17.39 -6.89
CA ASP A 281 5.94 -18.13 -5.72
C ASP A 281 6.84 -17.88 -4.49
N PRO A 282 6.32 -17.29 -3.40
CA PRO A 282 7.09 -17.06 -2.16
C PRO A 282 7.19 -18.30 -1.28
N ARG A 283 6.39 -19.35 -1.51
CA ARG A 283 6.33 -20.51 -0.61
C ARG A 283 7.66 -21.26 -0.47
N PRO A 284 8.49 -21.47 -1.52
CA PRO A 284 9.76 -22.16 -1.38
C PRO A 284 10.69 -21.52 -0.35
N ILE A 285 10.86 -20.19 -0.40
CA ILE A 285 11.72 -19.48 0.54
C ILE A 285 11.10 -19.45 1.95
N LEU A 286 9.78 -19.28 2.07
CA LEU A 286 9.12 -19.32 3.38
C LEU A 286 9.23 -20.69 4.06
N LYS A 287 9.14 -21.79 3.29
CA LYS A 287 9.36 -23.16 3.78
C LYS A 287 10.81 -23.40 4.18
N GLU A 288 11.77 -22.93 3.38
CA GLU A 288 13.19 -23.02 3.70
C GLU A 288 13.51 -22.35 5.04
N LYS A 289 12.80 -21.25 5.36
CA LYS A 289 12.92 -20.54 6.64
C LYS A 289 12.06 -21.12 7.77
N GLY A 290 11.28 -22.17 7.51
CA GLY A 290 10.38 -22.78 8.49
C GLY A 290 9.24 -21.85 8.95
N LEU A 291 8.83 -20.91 8.08
CA LEU A 291 7.77 -19.94 8.39
C LEU A 291 6.39 -20.44 7.99
N ILE A 292 6.32 -21.40 7.06
CA ILE A 292 5.12 -22.14 6.65
C ILE A 292 5.45 -23.64 6.51
#